data_AF-A0AAW1QBV6-F1
#
_entry.id   AF-A0AAW1QBV6-F1
#
_cell.length_a   1.000
_cell.length_b   1.000
_cell.length_c   1.000
_cell.angle_alpha   90.00
_cell.angle_beta   90.00
_cell.angle_gamma   90.00
#
_symmetry.space_group_name_H-M   'P 1'
#
loop_
_entity.id
_entity.type
_entity.pdbx_description
1 polymer ?
#
loop_
_entity_poly.entity_id
_entity_poly.type
_entity_poly.pdbx_seq_one_letter_code
_entity_poly.pdbx_strand_id
1 'polypeptide(L)'
;MDLWARRKVMELDASLQLKEAEGINRAVEETRAKLNEIFRRQKVASHKQEQQQRQHSTKQQERREYQRQQDERWVPKVGDRVFVPRMNGSAKVVSIGGGEELVLQMGMLKVTAKVAEVRRP
;
A
#
# COMPACT_ATOMS: atom_id res chain seq x y z
N MET A 1 -19.99 -68.71 24.41
CA MET A 1 -19.18 -67.67 23.75
C MET A 1 -18.31 -67.04 24.83
N ASP A 2 -16.99 -67.22 24.76
CA ASP A 2 -16.06 -66.87 25.83
C ASP A 2 -15.91 -65.35 26.02
N LEU A 3 -15.93 -64.91 27.29
CA LEU A 3 -15.78 -63.51 27.68
C LEU A 3 -14.45 -62.90 27.20
N TRP A 4 -13.41 -63.73 27.10
CA TRP A 4 -12.09 -63.32 26.60
C TRP A 4 -12.12 -62.92 25.12
N ALA A 5 -12.86 -63.66 24.28
CA ALA A 5 -12.99 -63.37 22.87
C ALA A 5 -13.74 -62.05 22.64
N ARG A 6 -14.80 -61.79 23.42
CA ARG A 6 -15.56 -60.53 23.36
C ARG A 6 -14.72 -59.31 23.74
N ARG A 7 -13.89 -59.44 24.78
CA ARG A 7 -12.99 -58.36 25.21
C ARG A 7 -11.95 -58.02 24.13
N LYS A 8 -11.34 -59.04 23.51
CA LYS A 8 -10.39 -58.82 22.41
C LYS A 8 -11.01 -58.12 21.21
N VAL A 9 -12.23 -58.49 20.82
CA VAL A 9 -12.95 -57.83 19.72
C VAL A 9 -13.21 -56.37 20.04
N MET A 10 -13.68 -56.06 21.26
CA MET A 10 -13.89 -54.67 21.70
C MET A 10 -12.59 -53.84 21.71
N GLU A 11 -11.47 -54.41 22.17
CA GLU A 11 -10.17 -53.72 22.16
C GLU A 11 -9.69 -53.44 20.73
N LEU A 12 -9.90 -54.37 19.80
CA LEU A 12 -9.57 -54.20 18.38
C LEU A 12 -10.46 -53.15 17.72
N ASP A 13 -11.78 -53.19 17.94
CA ASP A 13 -12.71 -52.19 17.40
C ASP A 13 -12.40 -50.78 17.92
N ALA A 14 -12.11 -50.64 19.21
CA ALA A 14 -11.69 -49.35 19.77
C ALA A 14 -10.40 -48.82 19.14
N SER A 15 -9.43 -49.71 18.88
CA SER A 15 -8.17 -49.34 18.23
C SER A 15 -8.36 -48.93 16.76
N LEU A 16 -9.30 -49.57 16.06
CA LEU A 16 -9.65 -49.23 14.68
C LEU A 16 -10.33 -47.86 14.62
N GLN A 17 -11.32 -47.63 15.48
CA GLN A 17 -12.01 -46.33 15.57
C GLN A 17 -11.05 -45.19 15.91
N LEU A 18 -10.08 -45.43 16.80
CA LEU A 18 -9.10 -44.42 17.17
C LEU A 18 -8.17 -44.07 16.00
N LYS A 19 -7.71 -45.08 15.25
CA LYS A 19 -6.91 -44.86 14.02
C LYS A 19 -7.68 -44.13 12.94
N GLU A 20 -8.95 -44.45 12.75
CA GLU A 20 -9.83 -43.75 11.80
C GLU A 20 -10.02 -42.28 12.22
N ALA A 21 -10.29 -42.03 13.50
CA ALA A 21 -10.45 -40.67 14.03
C ALA A 21 -9.17 -39.83 13.88
N GLU A 22 -8.00 -40.42 14.15
CA GLU A 22 -6.70 -39.77 13.93
C GLU A 22 -6.47 -39.43 12.46
N GLY A 23 -6.80 -40.36 11.54
CA GLY A 23 -6.69 -40.13 10.10
C GLY A 23 -7.59 -38.98 9.61
N ILE A 24 -8.84 -38.94 10.10
CA ILE A 24 -9.79 -37.87 9.76
C ILE A 24 -9.30 -36.53 10.30
N ASN A 25 -8.85 -36.48 11.56
CA ASN A 25 -8.34 -35.24 12.15
C ASN A 25 -7.14 -34.69 11.38
N ARG A 26 -6.19 -35.56 11.01
CA ARG A 26 -5.04 -35.16 10.20
C ARG A 26 -5.44 -34.61 8.83
N ALA A 27 -6.40 -35.25 8.16
CA ALA A 27 -6.91 -34.78 6.87
C ALA A 27 -7.61 -33.42 6.99
N VAL A 28 -8.36 -33.18 8.06
CA VAL A 28 -9.02 -31.89 8.35
C VAL A 28 -7.98 -30.81 8.62
N GLU A 29 -6.94 -31.09 9.39
CA GLU A 29 -5.85 -30.16 9.67
C GLU A 29 -5.08 -29.77 8.40
N GLU A 30 -4.72 -30.75 7.57
CA GLU A 30 -4.07 -30.51 6.29
C GLU A 30 -4.96 -29.67 5.35
N THR A 31 -6.26 -29.94 5.32
CA THR A 31 -7.22 -29.17 4.53
C THR A 31 -7.33 -27.73 5.04
N ARG A 32 -7.41 -27.52 6.36
CA ARG A 32 -7.40 -26.18 6.98
C ARG A 32 -6.13 -25.42 6.67
N ALA A 33 -4.97 -26.08 6.69
CA ALA A 33 -3.70 -25.47 6.33
C ALA A 33 -3.68 -25.00 4.87
N LYS A 34 -4.14 -25.84 3.93
CA LYS A 34 -4.25 -25.48 2.50
C LYS A 34 -5.22 -24.32 2.27
N LEU A 35 -6.38 -24.33 2.93
CA LEU A 35 -7.35 -23.22 2.84
C LEU A 35 -6.74 -21.91 3.34
N ASN A 36 -6.06 -21.92 4.50
CA ASN A 36 -5.37 -20.74 5.03
C ASN A 36 -4.30 -20.20 4.07
N GLU A 37 -3.57 -21.09 3.40
CA GLU A 37 -2.59 -20.69 2.39
C GLU A 37 -3.26 -20.00 1.18
N ILE A 38 -4.37 -20.54 0.69
CA ILE A 38 -5.15 -19.93 -0.40
C ILE A 38 -5.64 -18.53 -0.01
N PHE A 39 -6.22 -18.38 1.19
CA PHE A 39 -6.68 -17.08 1.68
C PHE A 39 -5.54 -16.08 1.83
N ARG A 40 -4.38 -16.50 2.35
CA ARG A 40 -3.19 -15.63 2.44
C ARG A 40 -2.71 -15.18 1.07
N ARG A 41 -2.66 -16.08 0.08
CA ARG A 41 -2.25 -15.77 -1.30
C ARG A 41 -3.22 -14.78 -1.95
N GLN A 42 -4.53 -14.97 -1.81
CA GLN A 42 -5.53 -14.02 -2.32
C GLN A 42 -5.39 -12.64 -1.67
N LYS A 43 -5.29 -12.58 -0.34
CA LYS A 43 -5.17 -11.30 0.38
C LYS A 43 -3.93 -10.50 -0.04
N VAL A 44 -2.79 -11.17 -0.22
CA VAL A 44 -1.55 -10.52 -0.69
C VAL A 44 -1.66 -10.08 -2.15
N ALA A 45 -2.28 -10.87 -3.02
CA ALA A 45 -2.49 -10.49 -4.42
C ALA A 45 -3.39 -9.25 -4.55
N SER A 46 -4.50 -9.21 -3.81
CA SER A 46 -5.42 -8.07 -3.81
C SER A 46 -4.76 -6.80 -3.26
N HIS A 47 -4.00 -6.88 -2.16
CA HIS A 47 -3.29 -5.71 -1.62
C HIS A 47 -2.20 -5.19 -2.55
N LYS A 48 -1.48 -6.06 -3.28
CA LYS A 48 -0.49 -5.62 -4.27
C LYS A 48 -1.15 -4.91 -5.44
N GLN A 49 -2.30 -5.37 -5.91
CA GLN A 49 -3.06 -4.71 -6.97
C GLN A 49 -3.63 -3.36 -6.52
N GLU A 50 -4.19 -3.27 -5.30
CA GLU A 50 -4.67 -2.00 -4.75
C GLU A 50 -3.55 -0.98 -4.53
N GLN A 51 -2.39 -1.40 -4.01
CA GLN A 51 -1.25 -0.50 -3.86
C GLN A 51 -0.71 -0.01 -5.21
N GLN A 52 -0.62 -0.90 -6.20
CA GLN A 52 -0.18 -0.52 -7.55
C GLN A 52 -1.18 0.41 -8.24
N GLN A 53 -2.49 0.13 -8.15
CA GLN A 53 -3.52 1.02 -8.70
C GLN A 53 -3.51 2.39 -8.02
N ARG A 54 -3.42 2.44 -6.69
CA ARG A 54 -3.33 3.73 -5.97
C ARG A 54 -2.09 4.52 -6.39
N GLN A 55 -0.92 3.89 -6.47
CA GLN A 55 0.29 4.59 -6.92
C GLN A 55 0.21 5.05 -8.38
N HIS A 56 -0.43 4.28 -9.27
CA HIS A 56 -0.62 4.68 -10.67
C HIS A 56 -1.63 5.83 -10.80
N SER A 57 -2.71 5.84 -10.03
CA SER A 57 -3.71 6.91 -10.06
C SER A 57 -3.13 8.23 -9.54
N THR A 58 -2.36 8.23 -8.45
CA THR A 58 -1.76 9.48 -7.93
C THR A 58 -0.77 10.07 -8.94
N LYS A 59 0.12 9.24 -9.52
CA LYS A 59 1.09 9.71 -10.51
C LYS A 59 0.44 10.27 -11.78
N GLN A 60 -0.67 9.68 -12.22
CA GLN A 60 -1.39 10.19 -13.40
C GLN A 60 -2.15 11.49 -13.12
N GLN A 61 -2.70 11.66 -11.91
CA GLN A 61 -3.33 12.91 -11.49
C GLN A 61 -2.31 14.05 -11.40
N GLU A 62 -1.18 13.82 -10.73
CA GLU A 62 -0.10 14.81 -10.61
C GLU A 62 0.43 15.26 -11.98
N ARG A 63 0.55 14.34 -12.94
CA ARG A 63 1.03 14.65 -14.29
C ARG A 63 0.02 15.47 -15.09
N ARG A 64 -1.29 15.23 -14.91
CA ARG A 64 -2.36 16.01 -15.55
C ARG A 64 -2.50 17.41 -14.96
N GLU A 65 -2.35 17.55 -13.64
CA GLU A 65 -2.34 18.86 -12.98
C GLU A 65 -1.12 19.67 -13.39
N TYR A 66 0.06 19.05 -13.49
CA TYR A 66 1.27 19.70 -14.00
C TYR A 66 1.11 20.19 -15.45
N GLN A 67 0.50 19.38 -16.34
CA GLN A 67 0.25 19.79 -17.73
C GLN A 67 -0.73 20.96 -17.84
N ARG A 68 -1.85 20.94 -17.10
CA ARG A 68 -2.79 22.08 -17.11
C ARG A 68 -2.16 23.37 -16.57
N GLN A 69 -1.22 23.25 -15.64
CA GLN A 69 -0.45 24.39 -15.12
C GLN A 69 0.59 24.93 -16.10
N GLN A 70 1.02 24.14 -17.10
CA GLN A 70 1.88 24.63 -18.20
C GLN A 70 1.08 25.33 -19.30
N ASP A 71 -0.16 24.87 -19.57
CA ASP A 71 -1.02 25.45 -20.61
C ASP A 71 -1.51 26.86 -20.26
N GLU A 72 -1.76 27.12 -18.97
CA GLU A 72 -1.91 28.48 -18.45
C GLU A 72 -0.53 29.01 -18.07
N ARG A 73 0.08 29.90 -18.87
CA ARG A 73 1.37 30.57 -18.60
C ARG A 73 1.37 31.35 -17.28
N TRP A 74 1.35 30.65 -16.17
CA TRP A 74 1.33 31.22 -14.84
C TRP A 74 2.76 31.49 -14.40
N VAL A 75 3.11 32.77 -14.32
CA VAL A 75 4.42 33.20 -13.83
C VAL A 75 4.21 33.83 -12.45
N PRO A 76 4.74 33.22 -11.37
CA PRO A 76 4.59 33.74 -10.02
C PRO A 76 5.34 35.07 -9.88
N LYS A 77 4.73 36.04 -9.19
CA LYS A 77 5.29 37.39 -9.00
C LYS A 77 5.89 37.54 -7.61
N VAL A 78 6.78 38.51 -7.45
CA VAL A 78 7.31 38.89 -6.13
C VAL A 78 6.14 39.28 -5.23
N GLY A 79 6.08 38.68 -4.03
CA GLY A 79 5.01 38.86 -3.07
C GLY A 79 3.98 37.73 -3.05
N ASP A 80 3.87 36.94 -4.12
CA ASP A 80 2.90 35.84 -4.20
C ASP A 80 3.25 34.70 -3.24
N ARG A 81 2.21 33.97 -2.81
CA ARG A 81 2.36 32.71 -2.07
C ARG A 81 2.26 31.56 -3.05
N VAL A 82 3.25 30.67 -3.03
CA VAL A 82 3.35 29.50 -3.92
C VAL A 82 3.55 28.24 -3.12
N PHE A 83 3.01 27.12 -3.59
CA PHE A 83 3.24 25.80 -3.01
C PHE A 83 4.52 25.19 -3.59
N VAL A 84 5.36 24.65 -2.71
CA VAL A 84 6.65 24.02 -3.06
C VAL A 84 6.55 22.52 -2.75
N PRO A 85 6.30 21.65 -3.75
CA PRO A 85 6.08 20.23 -3.54
C PRO A 85 7.25 19.51 -2.86
N ARG A 86 8.50 19.87 -3.21
CA ARG A 86 9.71 19.30 -2.60
C ARG A 86 9.82 19.56 -1.09
N MET A 87 9.12 20.57 -0.58
CA MET A 87 9.09 20.91 0.85
C MET A 87 7.73 20.64 1.49
N ASN A 88 6.75 20.16 0.71
CA ASN A 88 5.36 19.99 1.11
C ASN A 88 4.80 21.20 1.88
N GLY A 89 5.11 22.41 1.40
CA GLY A 89 4.84 23.65 2.13
C GLY A 89 4.64 24.85 1.23
N SER A 90 3.98 25.89 1.75
CA SER A 90 3.78 27.16 1.04
C SER A 90 4.86 28.18 1.41
N ALA A 91 5.43 28.84 0.41
CA ALA A 91 6.45 29.87 0.57
C ALA A 91 6.06 31.17 -0.16
N LYS A 92 6.61 32.30 0.28
CA LYS A 92 6.40 33.61 -0.35
C LYS A 92 7.53 33.93 -1.31
N VAL A 93 7.23 34.39 -2.53
CA VAL A 93 8.26 34.84 -3.47
C VAL A 93 8.85 36.16 -2.98
N VAL A 94 10.14 36.17 -2.70
CA VAL A 94 10.88 37.36 -2.23
C VAL A 94 11.65 38.02 -3.37
N SER A 95 12.18 37.23 -4.29
CA SER A 95 12.91 37.74 -5.46
C SER A 95 12.78 36.76 -6.62
N ILE A 96 12.91 37.29 -7.84
CA ILE A 96 12.99 36.52 -9.09
C ILE A 96 14.41 36.76 -9.63
N GLY A 97 15.23 35.72 -9.62
CA GLY A 97 16.55 35.71 -10.24
C GLY A 97 16.45 35.64 -11.76
N GLY A 98 17.54 36.01 -12.45
CA GLY A 98 17.62 35.81 -13.90
C GLY A 98 17.61 34.32 -14.24
N GLY A 99 16.90 33.93 -15.30
CA GLY A 99 16.87 32.54 -15.76
C GLY A 99 15.88 31.61 -15.04
N GLU A 100 14.70 32.14 -14.66
CA GLU A 100 13.59 31.36 -14.09
C GLU A 100 13.83 30.79 -12.68
N GLU A 101 14.75 31.40 -11.93
CA GLU A 101 14.98 31.09 -10.52
C GLU A 101 14.15 32.02 -9.62
N LEU A 102 13.56 31.45 -8.57
CA LEU A 102 12.77 32.15 -7.57
C LEU A 102 13.45 31.99 -6.20
N VAL A 103 13.62 33.10 -5.49
CA VAL A 103 14.00 33.08 -4.08
C VAL A 103 12.72 33.14 -3.27
N LEU A 104 12.41 32.04 -2.60
CA LEU A 104 11.23 31.84 -1.79
C LEU A 104 11.58 31.97 -0.31
N GLN A 105 10.67 32.52 0.49
CA GLN A 105 10.78 32.58 1.94
C GLN A 105 9.69 31.72 2.57
N MET A 106 10.13 30.76 3.38
CA MET A 106 9.27 29.87 4.14
C MET A 106 9.59 30.05 5.63
N GLY A 107 8.80 30.88 6.31
CA GLY A 107 9.10 31.30 7.67
C GLY A 107 10.40 32.10 7.74
N MET A 108 11.40 31.57 8.45
CA MET A 108 12.75 32.15 8.59
C MET A 108 13.74 31.65 7.53
N LEU A 109 13.37 30.63 6.75
CA LEU A 109 14.26 30.02 5.75
C LEU A 109 14.06 30.68 4.38
N LYS A 110 15.17 30.91 3.67
CA LYS A 110 15.18 31.30 2.26
C LYS A 110 15.59 30.09 1.41
N VAL A 111 14.85 29.84 0.34
CA VAL A 111 15.00 28.67 -0.52
C VAL A 111 14.97 29.12 -1.97
N THR A 112 15.94 28.66 -2.77
CA THR A 112 15.91 28.88 -4.22
C THR A 112 15.19 27.72 -4.90
N ALA A 113 14.22 28.02 -5.75
CA ALA A 113 13.47 27.04 -6.54
C ALA A 113 13.23 27.58 -7.95
N LYS A 114 13.09 26.70 -8.94
CA LYS A 114 12.75 27.13 -10.29
C LYS A 114 11.25 27.42 -10.42
N VAL A 115 10.87 28.28 -11.36
CA VAL A 115 9.45 28.51 -11.69
C VAL A 115 8.73 27.20 -12.01
N ALA A 116 9.41 26.26 -12.67
CA ALA A 116 8.87 24.94 -13.00
C ALA A 116 8.65 24.01 -11.77
N GLU A 117 9.23 24.33 -10.61
CA GLU A 117 9.13 23.52 -9.39
C GLU A 117 8.05 24.04 -8.42
N VAL A 118 7.46 25.20 -8.69
CA VAL A 118 6.44 25.81 -7.83
C VAL A 118 5.05 25.65 -8.42
N ARG A 119 4.04 25.60 -7.55
CA ARG A 119 2.63 25.49 -7.91
C ARG A 119 1.85 26.65 -7.32
N ARG A 120 0.67 26.94 -7.89
CA ARG A 120 -0.31 27.82 -7.25
C ARG A 120 -0.65 27.25 -5.86
N PRO A 121 -0.90 28.11 -4.86
CA PRO A 121 -1.22 27.69 -3.51
C PRO A 121 -2.53 26.89 -3.45
#